data_AF-A0A8B9U4K2-F1
#
_entry.id   AF-A0A8B9U4K2-F1
#
_cell.length_a   1.000
_cell.length_b   1.000
_cell.length_c   1.000
_cell.angle_alpha   90.00
_cell.angle_beta   90.00
_cell.angle_gamma   90.00
#
_symmetry.space_group_name_H-M   'P 1'
#
loop_
_entity.id
_entity.type
_entity.pdbx_description
1 polymer ?
#
loop_
_entity_poly.entity_id
_entity_poly.type
_entity_poly.pdbx_seq_one_letter_code
_entity_poly.pdbx_strand_id
1 'polypeptide(L)'
;MKRRAGEREKELKKKKLLEELGESRLPYMTPADADFHQLWKTKYSKLVFRKSDTVPEELHQMVQESFLTLRKHDCFFQDLVRIKGKDFFTPVSRILIGNPGCTYKYLNTRLFTVPWPTEGYEIKYCSPQIHDACKALIKLNDYLHIEAVKALQGQNLLESKETEDTPVIDREQNFATSLREKGSVSQDQSSFCVPEDDFTSLNSRTSYNVTLLNYMDPLQMLYLKQEPYFGMGNMAVSWHHDENLVERSTVAVYSYSCEVL
;
A
#
# COMPACT_ATOMS: atom_id res chain seq x y z
N MET A 1 17.18 3.56 22.91
CA MET A 1 16.31 3.32 24.09
C MET A 1 14.87 3.82 23.95
N LYS A 2 14.57 4.95 23.25
CA LYS A 2 13.20 5.49 23.13
C LYS A 2 12.16 4.59 22.41
N ARG A 3 12.53 3.86 21.35
CA ARG A 3 11.60 2.94 20.62
C ARG A 3 11.01 1.82 21.50
N ARG A 4 11.81 1.23 22.41
CA ARG A 4 11.37 0.15 23.32
C ARG A 4 10.40 0.61 24.42
N ALA A 5 10.34 1.91 24.72
CA ALA A 5 9.36 2.44 25.69
C ALA A 5 7.97 2.53 25.04
N GLY A 6 7.89 3.05 23.81
CA GLY A 6 6.63 3.15 23.06
C GLY A 6 6.03 1.79 22.68
N GLU A 7 6.85 0.79 22.36
CA GLU A 7 6.36 -0.58 22.10
C GLU A 7 5.72 -1.22 23.33
N ARG A 8 6.31 -1.04 24.52
CA ARG A 8 5.76 -1.55 25.78
C ARG A 8 4.44 -0.85 26.14
N GLU A 9 4.35 0.45 25.91
CA GLU A 9 3.11 1.19 26.13
C GLU A 9 1.99 0.72 25.19
N LYS A 10 2.30 0.51 23.90
CA LYS A 10 1.35 -0.06 22.92
C LYS A 10 0.89 -1.47 23.32
N GLU A 11 1.81 -2.32 23.77
CA GLU A 11 1.49 -3.67 24.28
C GLU A 11 0.53 -3.61 25.47
N LEU A 12 0.77 -2.70 26.42
CA LEU A 12 -0.08 -2.53 27.60
C LEU A 12 -1.47 -2.02 27.21
N LYS A 13 -1.56 -1.02 26.33
CA LYS A 13 -2.84 -0.53 25.81
C LYS A 13 -3.62 -1.62 25.07
N LYS A 14 -2.93 -2.45 24.27
CA LYS A 14 -3.54 -3.59 23.59
C LYS A 14 -4.09 -4.63 24.57
N LYS A 15 -3.32 -5.00 25.60
CA LYS A 15 -3.78 -5.95 26.63
C LYS A 15 -5.01 -5.42 27.35
N LYS A 16 -4.95 -4.16 27.80
CA LYS A 16 -6.08 -3.49 28.47
C LYS A 16 -7.32 -3.48 27.58
N LEU A 17 -7.19 -3.13 26.30
CA LEU A 17 -8.32 -3.14 25.37
C LEU A 17 -8.92 -4.53 25.20
N LEU A 18 -8.09 -5.57 25.08
CA LEU A 18 -8.58 -6.95 24.96
C LEU A 18 -9.26 -7.44 26.24
N GLU A 19 -8.75 -7.05 27.41
CA GLU A 19 -9.38 -7.33 28.71
C GLU A 19 -10.73 -6.63 28.85
N GLU A 20 -10.83 -5.37 28.43
CA GLU A 20 -12.08 -4.59 28.43
C GLU A 20 -13.11 -5.15 27.44
N LEU A 21 -12.68 -5.63 26.27
CA LEU A 21 -13.57 -6.25 25.29
C LEU A 21 -14.07 -7.62 25.75
N GLY A 22 -13.23 -8.44 26.38
CA GLY A 22 -13.59 -9.80 26.76
C GLY A 22 -14.10 -10.62 25.55
N GLU A 23 -15.33 -11.12 25.63
CA GLU A 23 -16.00 -11.82 24.52
C GLU A 23 -16.73 -10.89 23.56
N SER A 24 -16.91 -9.62 23.92
CA SER A 24 -17.55 -8.63 23.06
C SER A 24 -16.65 -8.22 21.88
N ARG A 25 -17.26 -7.56 20.89
CA ARG A 25 -16.58 -7.05 19.70
C ARG A 25 -17.02 -5.60 19.44
N LEU A 26 -16.08 -4.81 18.96
CA LEU A 26 -16.36 -3.49 18.41
C LEU A 26 -17.11 -3.63 17.08
N PRO A 27 -17.99 -2.69 16.74
CA PRO A 27 -18.65 -2.71 15.43
C PRO A 27 -17.63 -2.43 14.32
N TYR A 28 -17.79 -3.11 13.18
CA TYR A 28 -17.16 -2.73 11.91
C TYR A 28 -18.23 -2.43 10.87
N MET A 29 -17.83 -1.74 9.80
CA MET A 29 -18.72 -1.37 8.72
C MET A 29 -18.26 -2.00 7.40
N THR A 30 -19.23 -2.30 6.57
CA THR A 30 -19.13 -2.83 5.21
C THR A 30 -19.94 -1.93 4.27
N PRO A 31 -19.82 -2.09 2.94
CA PRO A 31 -20.65 -1.34 2.00
C PRO A 31 -22.17 -1.52 2.19
N ALA A 32 -22.62 -2.52 2.95
CA ALA A 32 -24.03 -2.71 3.28
C ALA A 32 -24.54 -1.74 4.37
N ASP A 33 -23.64 -1.12 5.13
CA ASP A 33 -23.97 -0.22 6.23
C ASP A 33 -24.14 1.22 5.75
N ALA A 34 -25.19 1.91 6.22
CA ALA A 34 -25.54 3.27 5.75
C ALA A 34 -24.41 4.29 5.95
N ASP A 35 -23.71 4.21 7.09
CA ASP A 35 -22.66 5.17 7.47
C ASP A 35 -21.29 4.85 6.88
N PHE A 36 -21.14 3.74 6.15
CA PHE A 36 -19.85 3.25 5.65
C PHE A 36 -19.12 4.29 4.79
N HIS A 37 -19.83 4.89 3.83
CA HIS A 37 -19.24 5.86 2.91
C HIS A 37 -18.83 7.16 3.62
N GLN A 38 -19.60 7.59 4.63
CA GLN A 38 -19.26 8.77 5.43
C GLN A 38 -18.04 8.51 6.31
N LEU A 39 -17.98 7.34 6.96
CA LEU A 39 -16.83 6.93 7.76
C LEU A 39 -15.57 6.84 6.89
N TRP A 40 -15.67 6.23 5.70
CA TRP A 40 -14.56 6.16 4.75
C TRP A 40 -14.07 7.57 4.40
N LYS A 41 -14.96 8.45 3.94
CA LYS A 41 -14.59 9.81 3.53
C LYS A 41 -13.91 10.61 4.65
N THR A 42 -14.33 10.43 5.90
CA THR A 42 -13.86 11.28 7.01
C THR A 42 -12.70 10.72 7.82
N LYS A 43 -12.55 9.38 7.90
CA LYS A 43 -11.52 8.72 8.73
C LYS A 43 -10.53 7.88 7.92
N TYR A 44 -10.88 7.51 6.70
CA TYR A 44 -10.07 6.67 5.83
C TYR A 44 -9.89 7.30 4.43
N SER A 45 -9.89 8.63 4.32
CA SER A 45 -9.85 9.37 3.05
C SER A 45 -8.65 9.03 2.16
N LYS A 46 -7.55 8.56 2.76
CA LYS A 46 -6.32 8.16 2.05
C LYS A 46 -6.38 6.74 1.49
N LEU A 47 -7.38 5.93 1.88
CA LEU A 47 -7.65 4.63 1.28
C LEU A 47 -8.44 4.84 -0.01
N VAL A 48 -7.88 4.39 -1.13
CA VAL A 48 -8.51 4.50 -2.45
C VAL A 48 -8.84 3.11 -2.95
N PHE A 49 -10.10 2.92 -3.39
CA PHE A 49 -10.55 1.69 -4.02
C PHE A 49 -10.82 1.91 -5.50
N ARG A 50 -10.39 0.92 -6.30
CA ARG A 50 -10.62 0.84 -7.75
C ARG A 50 -11.24 -0.52 -8.01
N LYS A 51 -12.41 -0.51 -8.66
CA LYS A 51 -13.12 -1.72 -9.06
C LYS A 51 -12.38 -2.40 -10.22
N SER A 52 -12.59 -3.70 -10.40
CA SER A 52 -11.97 -4.46 -11.49
C SER A 52 -12.29 -3.90 -12.88
N ASP A 53 -13.51 -3.40 -13.09
CA ASP A 53 -13.96 -2.77 -14.34
C ASP A 53 -13.14 -1.52 -14.76
N THR A 54 -12.31 -0.96 -13.88
CA THR A 54 -11.41 0.17 -14.20
C THR A 54 -10.05 -0.28 -14.76
N VAL A 55 -9.75 -1.58 -14.70
CA VAL A 55 -8.49 -2.17 -15.17
C VAL A 55 -8.72 -2.80 -16.54
N PRO A 56 -7.81 -2.61 -17.52
CA PRO A 56 -7.95 -3.25 -18.82
C PRO A 56 -8.00 -4.78 -18.73
N GLU A 57 -8.91 -5.41 -19.46
CA GLU A 57 -9.11 -6.87 -19.45
C GLU A 57 -7.84 -7.64 -19.84
N GLU A 58 -7.10 -7.14 -20.84
CA GLU A 58 -5.81 -7.73 -21.24
C GLU A 58 -4.78 -7.73 -20.10
N LEU A 59 -4.80 -6.69 -19.25
CA LEU A 59 -3.93 -6.61 -18.08
C LEU A 59 -4.39 -7.59 -17.00
N HIS A 60 -5.70 -7.73 -16.79
CA HIS A 60 -6.25 -8.77 -15.91
C HIS A 60 -5.79 -10.15 -16.32
N GLN A 61 -6.02 -10.55 -17.58
CA GLN A 61 -5.64 -11.85 -18.08
C GLN A 61 -4.15 -12.12 -17.88
N MET A 62 -3.29 -11.19 -18.31
CA MET A 62 -1.84 -11.34 -18.24
C MET A 62 -1.34 -11.49 -16.80
N VAL A 63 -1.88 -10.70 -15.86
CA VAL A 63 -1.48 -10.76 -14.45
C VAL A 63 -1.99 -12.02 -13.78
N GLN A 64 -3.24 -12.42 -14.03
CA GLN A 64 -3.81 -13.64 -13.45
C GLN A 64 -3.07 -14.89 -13.95
N GLU A 65 -2.78 -14.98 -15.25
CA GLU A 65 -1.95 -16.03 -15.83
C GLU A 65 -0.53 -16.06 -15.22
N SER A 66 0.05 -14.89 -14.92
CA SER A 66 1.34 -14.80 -14.23
C SER A 66 1.31 -15.42 -12.83
N PHE A 67 0.25 -15.16 -12.05
CA PHE A 67 0.08 -15.75 -10.72
C PHE A 67 -0.05 -17.28 -10.79
N LEU A 68 -0.86 -17.77 -11.72
CA LEU A 68 -1.04 -19.21 -11.93
C LEU A 68 0.26 -19.89 -12.39
N THR A 69 1.02 -19.21 -13.25
CA THR A 69 2.34 -19.70 -13.72
C THR A 69 3.33 -19.78 -12.58
N LEU A 70 3.49 -18.71 -11.79
CA LEU A 70 4.39 -18.70 -10.63
C LEU A 70 4.01 -19.78 -9.61
N ARG A 71 2.71 -20.02 -9.39
CA ARG A 71 2.23 -21.11 -8.55
C ARG A 71 2.57 -22.48 -9.13
N LYS A 72 2.36 -22.70 -10.43
CA LYS A 72 2.68 -23.97 -11.12
C LYS A 72 4.18 -24.30 -11.08
N HIS A 73 5.03 -23.28 -11.01
CA HIS A 73 6.48 -23.42 -10.91
C HIS A 73 6.99 -23.38 -9.45
N ASP A 74 6.11 -23.58 -8.46
CA ASP A 74 6.44 -23.64 -7.03
C ASP A 74 7.28 -22.44 -6.53
N CYS A 75 6.99 -21.24 -7.06
CA CYS A 75 7.76 -20.04 -6.75
C CYS A 75 7.37 -19.38 -5.41
N PHE A 76 6.26 -19.80 -4.79
CA PHE A 76 5.74 -19.23 -3.55
C PHE A 76 6.15 -20.05 -2.33
N PHE A 77 6.72 -19.40 -1.31
CA PHE A 77 7.18 -20.05 -0.10
C PHE A 77 6.59 -19.41 1.16
N GLN A 78 6.28 -20.21 2.17
CA GLN A 78 5.98 -19.66 3.49
C GLN A 78 7.29 -19.17 4.12
N ASP A 79 7.30 -17.91 4.55
CA ASP A 79 8.49 -17.32 5.15
C ASP A 79 8.61 -17.78 6.61
N LEU A 80 9.81 -18.23 6.99
CA LEU A 80 10.17 -18.41 8.40
C LEU A 80 10.56 -17.04 8.97
N VAL A 81 9.66 -16.45 9.76
CA VAL A 81 9.82 -15.11 10.32
C VAL A 81 10.02 -15.15 11.84
N ARG A 82 10.65 -14.13 12.40
CA ARG A 82 10.89 -14.04 13.85
C ARG A 82 10.09 -12.91 14.48
N ILE A 83 9.10 -13.28 15.28
CA ILE A 83 8.24 -12.33 16.01
C ILE A 83 8.48 -12.52 17.51
N LYS A 84 8.92 -11.46 18.20
CA LYS A 84 9.20 -11.49 19.65
C LYS A 84 10.12 -12.65 20.10
N GLY A 85 11.13 -12.96 19.28
CA GLY A 85 12.11 -14.00 19.58
C GLY A 85 11.64 -15.43 19.34
N LYS A 86 10.44 -15.62 18.76
CA LYS A 86 9.93 -16.92 18.34
C LYS A 86 9.85 -17.00 16.83
N ASP A 87 10.16 -18.16 16.28
CA ASP A 87 10.13 -18.44 14.85
C ASP A 87 8.73 -18.97 14.46
N PHE A 88 8.19 -18.45 13.36
CA PHE A 88 6.86 -18.80 12.85
C PHE A 88 6.90 -18.89 11.33
N PHE A 89 6.19 -19.86 10.75
CA PHE A 89 5.86 -19.82 9.34
C PHE A 89 4.69 -18.89 9.11
N THR A 90 4.76 -18.11 8.03
CA THR A 90 3.63 -17.26 7.62
C THR A 90 2.53 -18.14 7.03
N PRO A 91 1.24 -17.89 7.35
CA PRO A 91 0.15 -18.63 6.73
C PRO A 91 0.15 -18.46 5.21
N VAL A 92 0.38 -17.24 4.73
CA VAL A 92 0.49 -16.95 3.30
C VAL A 92 1.87 -17.34 2.77
N SER A 93 1.91 -17.87 1.55
CA SER A 93 3.13 -18.10 0.79
C SER A 93 3.44 -16.88 -0.07
N ARG A 94 4.72 -16.55 -0.23
CA ARG A 94 5.17 -15.30 -0.85
C ARG A 94 6.31 -15.50 -1.84
N ILE A 95 6.44 -14.52 -2.74
CA ILE A 95 7.61 -14.28 -3.57
C ILE A 95 7.80 -12.77 -3.71
N LEU A 96 9.04 -12.31 -3.59
CA LEU A 96 9.41 -10.92 -3.87
C LEU A 96 9.88 -10.81 -5.33
N ILE A 97 9.22 -9.97 -6.12
CA ILE A 97 9.60 -9.65 -7.50
C ILE A 97 9.89 -8.16 -7.59
N GLY A 98 10.90 -7.74 -8.35
CA GLY A 98 11.21 -6.32 -8.43
C GLY A 98 12.49 -6.00 -9.19
N ASN A 99 13.03 -4.82 -8.93
CA ASN A 99 14.26 -4.35 -9.55
C ASN A 99 15.44 -5.31 -9.25
N PRO A 100 16.35 -5.53 -10.23
CA PRO A 100 17.58 -6.28 -10.01
C PRO A 100 18.39 -5.75 -8.82
N GLY A 101 18.81 -6.65 -7.93
CA GLY A 101 19.62 -6.32 -6.75
C GLY A 101 18.86 -5.68 -5.58
N CYS A 102 17.55 -5.43 -5.72
CA CYS A 102 16.74 -4.94 -4.62
C CYS A 102 16.40 -6.04 -3.59
N THR A 103 16.16 -5.60 -2.36
CA THR A 103 15.70 -6.46 -1.27
C THR A 103 14.63 -5.75 -0.46
N TYR A 104 13.72 -6.50 0.14
CA TYR A 104 12.69 -5.99 1.04
C TYR A 104 12.79 -6.73 2.36
N LYS A 105 12.86 -6.00 3.47
CA LYS A 105 12.96 -6.60 4.80
C LYS A 105 11.63 -6.44 5.52
N TYR A 106 11.15 -7.50 6.16
CA TYR A 106 9.98 -7.44 7.04
C TYR A 106 10.08 -8.54 8.11
N LEU A 107 9.60 -8.29 9.33
CA LEU A 107 9.62 -9.28 10.43
C LEU A 107 11.00 -9.94 10.66
N ASN A 108 12.05 -9.12 10.52
CA ASN A 108 13.46 -9.51 10.59
C ASN A 108 13.94 -10.50 9.50
N THR A 109 13.15 -10.75 8.45
CA THR A 109 13.52 -11.57 7.30
C THR A 109 13.77 -10.65 6.09
N ARG A 110 14.94 -10.79 5.44
CA ARG A 110 15.27 -10.05 4.20
C ARG A 110 14.97 -10.94 3.00
N LEU A 111 14.00 -10.52 2.21
CA LEU A 111 13.65 -11.13 0.93
C LEU A 111 14.48 -10.51 -0.18
N PHE A 112 14.86 -11.34 -1.16
CA PHE A 112 15.63 -10.94 -2.34
C PHE A 112 14.72 -11.01 -3.55
N THR A 113 14.83 -10.04 -4.45
CA THR A 113 13.99 -10.01 -5.64
C THR A 113 14.34 -11.16 -6.57
N VAL A 114 13.31 -11.86 -7.05
CA VAL A 114 13.36 -12.44 -8.40
C VAL A 114 13.21 -11.26 -9.36
N PRO A 115 14.25 -10.92 -10.14
CA PRO A 115 14.26 -9.68 -10.88
C PRO A 115 13.25 -9.72 -12.03
N TRP A 116 12.50 -8.65 -12.23
CA TRP A 116 11.73 -8.45 -13.47
C TRP A 116 12.62 -7.93 -14.60
N PRO A 117 12.20 -8.02 -15.87
CA PRO A 117 12.97 -7.44 -16.97
C PRO A 117 13.21 -5.94 -16.77
N THR A 118 14.46 -5.50 -16.86
CA THR A 118 14.86 -4.09 -16.71
C THR A 118 15.90 -3.75 -17.76
N GLU A 119 15.75 -2.58 -18.38
CA GLU A 119 16.69 -2.10 -19.39
C GLU A 119 18.12 -2.02 -18.83
N GLY A 120 19.09 -2.48 -19.62
CA GLY A 120 20.50 -2.52 -19.22
C GLY A 120 20.89 -3.72 -18.34
N TYR A 121 19.96 -4.63 -18.02
CA TYR A 121 20.24 -5.85 -17.25
C TYR A 121 19.98 -7.11 -18.09
N GLU A 122 20.98 -7.99 -18.19
CA GLU A 122 20.81 -9.33 -18.74
C GLU A 122 20.41 -10.30 -17.61
N ILE A 123 19.15 -10.72 -17.60
CA ILE A 123 18.60 -11.59 -16.55
C ILE A 123 18.40 -13.00 -17.10
N LYS A 124 18.98 -13.98 -16.43
CA LYS A 124 18.81 -15.40 -16.76
C LYS A 124 17.73 -16.01 -15.88
N TYR A 125 16.63 -16.44 -16.50
CA TYR A 125 15.52 -17.10 -15.83
C TYR A 125 15.65 -18.62 -15.98
N CYS A 126 15.20 -19.37 -14.97
CA CYS A 126 15.17 -20.82 -15.02
C CYS A 126 14.13 -21.37 -16.02
N SER A 127 13.15 -20.53 -16.42
CA SER A 127 12.08 -20.89 -17.35
C SER A 127 11.61 -19.65 -18.13
N PRO A 128 11.33 -19.74 -19.44
CA PRO A 128 10.72 -18.65 -20.21
C PRO A 128 9.39 -18.16 -19.62
N GLN A 129 8.60 -19.07 -19.06
CA GLN A 129 7.32 -18.76 -18.43
C GLN A 129 7.47 -17.90 -17.17
N ILE A 130 8.54 -18.08 -16.40
CA ILE A 130 8.84 -17.24 -15.24
C ILE A 130 9.25 -15.83 -15.69
N HIS A 131 10.02 -15.73 -16.79
CA HIS A 131 10.31 -14.45 -17.43
C HIS A 131 9.03 -13.72 -17.82
N ASP A 132 8.11 -14.40 -18.51
CA ASP A 132 6.85 -13.81 -18.97
C ASP A 132 5.96 -13.39 -17.79
N ALA A 133 5.93 -14.17 -16.71
CA ALA A 133 5.25 -13.81 -15.48
C ALA A 133 5.86 -12.54 -14.84
N CYS A 134 7.18 -12.43 -14.74
CA CYS A 134 7.84 -11.23 -14.23
C CYS A 134 7.61 -10.01 -15.15
N LYS A 135 7.54 -10.24 -16.46
CA LYS A 135 7.21 -9.21 -17.46
C LYS A 135 5.77 -8.69 -17.31
N ALA A 136 4.81 -9.56 -16.98
CA ALA A 136 3.45 -9.15 -16.66
C ALA A 136 3.40 -8.26 -15.41
N LEU A 137 4.20 -8.61 -14.39
CA LEU A 137 4.21 -7.89 -13.11
C LEU A 137 4.84 -6.50 -13.20
N ILE A 138 5.87 -6.29 -14.03
CA ILE A 138 6.37 -4.93 -14.29
C ILE A 138 5.33 -4.08 -15.03
N LYS A 139 4.57 -4.64 -15.98
CA LYS A 139 3.46 -3.91 -16.63
C LYS A 139 2.37 -3.52 -15.64
N LEU A 140 2.03 -4.41 -14.71
CA LEU A 140 1.12 -4.08 -13.60
C LEU A 140 1.70 -2.98 -12.72
N ASN A 141 2.99 -3.03 -12.41
CA ASN A 141 3.68 -2.01 -11.63
C ASN A 141 3.57 -0.63 -12.29
N ASP A 142 3.77 -0.54 -13.61
CA ASP A 142 3.65 0.69 -14.39
C ASP A 142 2.20 1.23 -14.37
N TYR A 143 1.21 0.35 -14.56
CA TYR A 143 -0.19 0.73 -14.48
C TYR A 143 -0.58 1.26 -13.09
N LEU A 144 -0.18 0.55 -12.02
CA LEU A 144 -0.48 0.95 -10.64
C LEU A 144 0.26 2.24 -10.24
N HIS A 145 1.46 2.46 -10.78
CA HIS A 145 2.19 3.71 -10.62
C HIS A 145 1.37 4.89 -11.18
N ILE A 146 0.90 4.78 -12.42
CA ILE A 146 0.08 5.81 -13.08
C ILE A 146 -1.20 6.07 -12.28
N GLU A 147 -1.90 5.02 -11.84
CA GLU A 147 -3.13 5.18 -11.06
C GLU A 147 -2.88 5.81 -9.68
N ALA A 148 -1.75 5.50 -9.04
CA ALA A 148 -1.37 6.12 -7.77
C ALA A 148 -1.01 7.60 -7.93
N VAL A 149 -0.29 7.96 -8.99
CA VAL A 149 -0.02 9.36 -9.37
C VAL A 149 -1.33 10.14 -9.52
N LYS A 150 -2.29 9.62 -10.29
CA LYS A 150 -3.62 10.25 -10.45
C LYS A 150 -4.37 10.38 -9.12
N ALA A 151 -4.32 9.35 -8.29
CA ALA A 151 -5.00 9.36 -6.99
C ALA A 151 -4.43 10.43 -6.04
N LEU A 152 -3.10 10.56 -5.98
CA LEU A 152 -2.44 11.59 -5.16
C LEU A 152 -2.71 13.00 -5.70
N GLN A 153 -2.68 13.20 -7.02
CA GLN A 153 -3.05 14.49 -7.63
C GLN A 153 -4.50 14.88 -7.29
N GLY A 154 -5.42 13.93 -7.35
CA GLY A 154 -6.82 14.14 -6.96
C GLY A 154 -6.99 14.51 -5.48
N GLN A 155 -6.18 13.92 -4.59
CA GLN A 155 -6.18 14.27 -3.16
C GLN A 155 -5.63 15.67 -2.91
N ASN A 156 -4.50 16.03 -3.52
CA ASN A 156 -3.90 17.36 -3.36
C ASN A 156 -4.86 18.48 -3.80
N LEU A 157 -5.62 18.26 -4.88
CA LEU A 157 -6.60 19.24 -5.38
C LEU A 157 -7.82 19.40 -4.46
N LEU A 158 -8.20 18.34 -3.73
CA LEU A 158 -9.27 18.42 -2.73
C LEU A 158 -8.79 19.14 -1.47
N GLU A 159 -7.57 18.84 -1.01
CA GLU A 159 -6.97 19.51 0.15
C GLU A 159 -6.76 21.02 -0.11
N SER A 160 -6.35 21.41 -1.32
CA SER A 160 -6.19 22.83 -1.67
C SER A 160 -7.53 23.59 -1.66
N LYS A 161 -8.61 22.97 -2.15
CA LYS A 161 -9.96 23.56 -2.15
C LYS A 161 -10.56 23.69 -0.75
N GLU A 162 -10.36 22.69 0.12
CA GLU A 162 -10.80 22.78 1.52
C GLU A 162 -10.06 23.88 2.30
N THR A 163 -8.82 24.18 1.92
CA THR A 163 -8.01 25.24 2.55
C THR A 163 -8.45 26.64 2.11
N GLU A 164 -8.93 26.82 0.87
CA GLU A 164 -9.47 28.09 0.36
C GLU A 164 -10.87 28.42 0.89
N ASP A 165 -11.70 27.41 1.19
CA ASP A 165 -13.07 27.59 1.69
C ASP A 165 -13.16 27.77 3.23
N THR A 166 -12.04 27.81 3.95
CA THR A 166 -12.02 28.05 5.40
C THR A 166 -11.85 29.56 5.68
N PRO A 167 -12.81 30.24 6.34
CA PRO A 167 -12.61 31.64 6.71
C PRO A 167 -11.44 31.74 7.69
N VAL A 168 -10.41 32.47 7.28
CA VAL A 168 -9.27 32.86 8.10
C VAL A 168 -9.80 33.61 9.32
N ILE A 169 -9.93 32.91 10.46
CA ILE A 169 -10.07 33.59 11.74
C ILE A 169 -8.68 34.11 12.06
N ASP A 170 -8.54 35.40 11.77
CA ASP A 170 -7.39 36.23 12.06
C ASP A 170 -6.97 36.05 13.53
N ARG A 171 -5.80 35.43 13.72
CA ARG A 171 -5.09 35.47 15.00
C ARG A 171 -3.75 36.12 14.72
N GLU A 172 -3.77 37.44 14.81
CA GLU A 172 -2.61 38.33 14.82
C GLU A 172 -1.46 37.73 15.65
N GLN A 173 -0.35 37.43 15.00
CA GLN A 173 0.96 37.48 15.65
C GLN A 173 1.92 38.28 14.77
N ASN A 174 2.20 39.48 15.27
CA ASN A 174 3.08 40.50 14.73
C ASN A 174 4.53 40.02 14.63
N PHE A 175 5.15 40.17 13.46
CA PHE A 175 6.54 40.62 13.34
C PHE A 175 6.69 41.50 12.08
N ALA A 176 7.04 42.77 12.29
CA ALA A 176 7.44 43.75 11.27
C ALA A 176 8.82 43.36 10.68
N THR A 177 9.31 43.78 9.50
CA THR A 177 9.24 45.11 8.86
C THR A 177 9.77 45.04 7.40
N SER A 178 9.17 45.85 6.50
CA SER A 178 9.70 46.53 5.28
C SER A 178 10.34 45.77 4.11
N LEU A 179 9.78 45.92 2.88
CA LEU A 179 10.23 46.92 1.88
C LEU A 179 9.29 46.98 0.65
N ARG A 180 9.26 48.19 0.04
CA ARG A 180 8.52 48.70 -1.15
C ARG A 180 8.79 47.88 -2.44
N GLU A 181 8.10 47.95 -3.59
CA GLU A 181 7.22 48.93 -4.24
C GLU A 181 6.53 48.28 -5.47
N LYS A 182 5.61 49.04 -6.08
CA LYS A 182 4.63 48.75 -7.16
C LYS A 182 5.16 48.25 -8.53
N GLY A 183 4.28 47.55 -9.26
CA GLY A 183 4.22 47.48 -10.75
C GLY A 183 3.55 46.19 -11.25
N SER A 184 2.24 46.16 -11.54
CA SER A 184 1.58 46.47 -12.82
C SER A 184 1.51 45.32 -13.84
N VAL A 185 0.26 44.89 -14.12
CA VAL A 185 -0.32 44.53 -15.43
C VAL A 185 -0.07 43.11 -16.01
N SER A 186 -1.21 42.41 -16.18
CA SER A 186 -1.59 41.42 -17.19
C SER A 186 -0.72 40.18 -17.43
N GLN A 187 -1.31 38.98 -17.37
CA GLN A 187 -2.02 38.35 -18.51
C GLN A 187 -2.52 36.96 -18.11
N ASP A 188 -3.77 36.67 -18.48
CA ASP A 188 -4.37 35.33 -18.46
C ASP A 188 -3.52 34.34 -19.26
N GLN A 189 -2.84 33.44 -18.56
CA GLN A 189 -2.48 32.12 -19.07
C GLN A 189 -2.56 31.11 -17.92
N SER A 190 -3.70 30.42 -17.81
CA SER A 190 -3.85 29.25 -16.94
C SER A 190 -3.11 28.06 -17.55
N SER A 191 -1.78 28.11 -17.56
CA SER A 191 -0.98 26.90 -17.67
C SER A 191 -0.98 26.23 -16.29
N PHE A 192 -1.60 25.06 -16.22
CA PHE A 192 -1.48 24.14 -15.08
C PHE A 192 -0.02 23.63 -14.98
N CYS A 193 0.87 24.49 -14.54
CA CYS A 193 2.24 24.14 -14.20
C CYS A 193 2.24 23.75 -12.73
N VAL A 194 2.18 22.43 -12.46
CA VAL A 194 2.51 21.91 -11.14
C VAL A 194 3.95 22.33 -10.84
N PRO A 195 4.25 22.96 -9.69
CA PRO A 195 5.62 23.32 -9.33
C PRO A 195 6.54 22.08 -9.40
N GLU A 196 7.74 22.19 -9.97
CA GLU A 196 8.66 21.06 -10.17
C GLU A 196 8.97 20.27 -8.88
N ASP A 197 8.88 20.94 -7.73
CA ASP A 197 9.10 20.36 -6.39
C ASP A 197 7.99 19.36 -6.00
N ASP A 198 6.74 19.62 -6.43
CA ASP A 198 5.60 18.73 -6.19
C ASP A 198 5.63 17.49 -7.10
N PHE A 199 6.06 17.65 -8.36
CA PHE A 199 6.16 16.52 -9.30
C PHE A 199 7.24 15.52 -8.86
N THR A 200 8.39 16.01 -8.40
CA THR A 200 9.50 15.18 -7.90
C THR A 200 9.09 14.42 -6.62
N SER A 201 8.38 15.10 -5.71
CA SER A 201 7.78 14.50 -4.51
C SER A 201 6.77 13.41 -4.85
N LEU A 202 5.89 13.63 -5.82
CA LEU A 202 4.86 12.66 -6.24
C LEU A 202 5.45 11.40 -6.85
N ASN A 203 6.45 11.55 -7.72
CA ASN A 203 7.16 10.43 -8.32
C ASN A 203 7.85 9.60 -7.24
N SER A 204 8.57 10.24 -6.31
CA SER A 204 9.27 9.51 -5.23
C SER A 204 8.35 8.63 -4.37
N ARG A 205 7.09 9.05 -4.19
CA ARG A 205 6.10 8.31 -3.38
C ARG A 205 5.44 7.16 -4.13
N THR A 206 5.48 7.18 -5.47
CA THR A 206 4.76 6.24 -6.33
C THR A 206 5.70 5.37 -7.17
N SER A 207 7.02 5.60 -7.13
CA SER A 207 8.04 4.78 -7.81
C SER A 207 8.22 3.43 -7.11
N TYR A 208 7.34 2.49 -7.40
CA TYR A 208 7.39 1.12 -6.89
C TYR A 208 8.58 0.36 -7.48
N ASN A 209 9.46 -0.15 -6.62
CA ASN A 209 10.67 -0.87 -7.01
C ASN A 209 10.59 -2.39 -6.75
N VAL A 210 9.58 -2.84 -6.01
CA VAL A 210 9.30 -4.24 -5.70
C VAL A 210 7.80 -4.47 -5.55
N THR A 211 7.39 -5.71 -5.73
CA THR A 211 6.08 -6.23 -5.35
C THR A 211 6.25 -7.52 -4.55
N LEU A 212 5.52 -7.61 -3.44
CA LEU A 212 5.48 -8.81 -2.60
C LEU A 212 4.18 -9.56 -2.89
N LEU A 213 4.25 -10.57 -3.74
CA LEU A 213 3.09 -11.38 -4.09
C LEU A 213 2.73 -12.30 -2.93
N ASN A 214 1.43 -12.48 -2.70
CA ASN A 214 0.89 -13.34 -1.66
C ASN A 214 -0.04 -14.36 -2.28
N TYR A 215 0.06 -15.60 -1.84
CA TYR A 215 -0.86 -16.69 -2.19
C TYR A 215 -1.28 -17.43 -0.92
N MET A 216 -2.56 -17.78 -0.84
CA MET A 216 -3.10 -18.62 0.22
C MET A 216 -4.31 -19.39 -0.32
N ASP A 217 -4.32 -20.70 -0.09
CA ASP A 217 -5.52 -21.52 -0.25
C ASP A 217 -6.18 -21.70 1.14
N PRO A 218 -7.36 -21.10 1.39
CA PRO A 218 -8.02 -21.21 2.68
C PRO A 218 -8.48 -22.63 3.01
N LEU A 219 -8.66 -23.52 2.02
CA LEU A 219 -9.05 -24.92 2.23
C LEU A 219 -7.85 -25.77 2.68
N GLN A 220 -6.64 -25.41 2.23
CA GLN A 220 -5.40 -26.08 2.66
C GLN A 220 -4.78 -25.45 3.92
N MET A 221 -5.19 -24.22 4.28
CA MET A 221 -4.66 -23.51 5.43
C MET A 221 -5.35 -23.92 6.73
N LEU A 222 -4.72 -24.86 7.45
CA LEU A 222 -5.30 -25.48 8.66
C LEU A 222 -5.50 -24.53 9.85
N TYR A 223 -4.80 -23.39 9.89
CA TYR A 223 -4.85 -22.48 11.03
C TYR A 223 -4.84 -21.02 10.61
N LEU A 224 -5.99 -20.37 10.80
CA LEU A 224 -6.13 -18.92 10.70
C LEU A 224 -6.56 -18.36 12.05
N LYS A 225 -5.99 -17.20 12.41
CA LYS A 225 -6.37 -16.50 13.63
C LYS A 225 -7.65 -15.72 13.40
N GLN A 226 -8.54 -15.72 14.38
CA GLN A 226 -9.69 -14.82 14.41
C GLN A 226 -9.25 -13.38 14.66
N GLU A 227 -9.89 -12.44 13.97
CA GLU A 227 -9.70 -11.01 14.19
C GLU A 227 -10.19 -10.64 15.61
N PRO A 228 -9.32 -10.04 16.44
CA PRO A 228 -9.55 -10.00 17.89
C PRO A 228 -10.42 -8.84 18.38
N TYR A 229 -10.71 -7.81 17.57
CA TYR A 229 -11.33 -6.58 18.05
C TYR A 229 -12.75 -6.37 17.53
N PHE A 230 -12.97 -6.55 16.24
CA PHE A 230 -14.17 -6.16 15.51
C PHE A 230 -15.02 -7.35 15.06
N GLY A 231 -14.49 -8.56 15.10
CA GLY A 231 -15.23 -9.75 14.68
C GLY A 231 -15.27 -9.92 13.15
N MET A 232 -14.22 -9.46 12.45
CA MET A 232 -14.11 -9.58 10.98
C MET A 232 -13.79 -11.01 10.49
N GLY A 233 -13.77 -12.00 11.40
CA GLY A 233 -13.55 -13.41 11.07
C GLY A 233 -12.08 -13.81 10.95
N ASN A 234 -11.78 -14.78 10.09
CA ASN A 234 -10.44 -15.33 9.90
C ASN A 234 -9.50 -14.34 9.21
N MET A 235 -8.29 -14.18 9.73
CA MET A 235 -7.25 -13.34 9.16
C MET A 235 -6.18 -14.16 8.44
N ALA A 236 -6.01 -13.94 7.13
CA ALA A 236 -4.84 -14.42 6.38
C ALA A 236 -3.54 -13.76 6.87
N VAL A 237 -3.63 -12.45 7.17
CA VAL A 237 -2.55 -11.65 7.76
C VAL A 237 -3.14 -10.82 8.89
N SER A 238 -2.53 -10.87 10.07
CA SER A 238 -2.99 -10.11 11.24
C SER A 238 -2.72 -8.61 11.09
N TRP A 239 -3.38 -7.78 11.92
CA TRP A 239 -3.12 -6.33 12.00
C TRP A 239 -1.62 -5.98 12.06
N HIS A 240 -1.15 -5.17 11.11
CA HIS A 240 0.23 -4.73 11.00
C HIS A 240 0.33 -3.37 10.28
N HIS A 241 1.53 -2.79 10.33
CA HIS A 241 1.96 -1.76 9.40
C HIS A 241 3.04 -2.37 8.51
N ASP A 242 3.07 -1.98 7.24
CA ASP A 242 4.16 -2.37 6.35
C ASP A 242 5.48 -1.78 6.85
N GLU A 243 6.54 -2.59 6.78
CA GLU A 243 7.86 -2.24 7.28
C GLU A 243 8.79 -1.82 6.14
N ASN A 244 9.84 -1.06 6.45
CA ASN A 244 10.90 -0.70 5.47
C ASN A 244 10.39 -0.02 4.18
N LEU A 245 9.26 0.69 4.26
CA LEU A 245 8.78 1.57 3.20
C LEU A 245 9.48 2.93 3.25
N VAL A 246 9.54 3.60 2.10
CA VAL A 246 9.93 5.01 2.03
C VAL A 246 8.88 5.85 2.77
N GLU A 247 9.32 6.89 3.46
CA GLU A 247 8.40 7.72 4.23
C GLU A 247 7.31 8.32 3.33
N ARG A 248 6.04 8.11 3.70
CA ARG A 248 4.86 8.57 2.96
C ARG A 248 4.74 8.03 1.54
N SER A 249 5.47 6.98 1.17
CA SER A 249 5.21 6.28 -0.11
C SER A 249 3.86 5.60 -0.10
N THR A 250 3.28 5.42 -1.27
CA THR A 250 2.03 4.68 -1.46
C THR A 250 2.29 3.17 -1.49
N VAL A 251 1.22 2.40 -1.28
CA VAL A 251 1.18 0.96 -1.52
C VAL A 251 -0.04 0.71 -2.39
N ALA A 252 0.15 0.00 -3.50
CA ALA A 252 -0.91 -0.40 -4.41
C ALA A 252 -1.06 -1.93 -4.40
N VAL A 253 -2.30 -2.41 -4.36
CA VAL A 253 -2.60 -3.84 -4.25
C VAL A 253 -3.57 -4.24 -5.35
N TYR A 254 -3.14 -5.18 -6.18
CA TYR A 254 -4.00 -5.93 -7.07
C TYR A 254 -4.46 -7.20 -6.35
N SER A 255 -5.78 -7.38 -6.20
CA SER A 255 -6.35 -8.53 -5.50
C SER A 255 -7.02 -9.47 -6.50
N TYR A 256 -6.61 -10.74 -6.51
CA TYR A 256 -7.19 -11.79 -7.33
C TYR A 256 -7.72 -12.92 -6.44
N SER A 257 -9.02 -13.14 -6.49
CA SER A 257 -9.69 -14.26 -5.82
C SER A 257 -10.06 -15.31 -6.86
N CYS A 258 -9.58 -16.54 -6.68
CA CYS A 258 -10.05 -17.67 -7.49
C CYS A 258 -11.40 -18.15 -6.94
N GLU A 259 -12.36 -18.39 -7.82
CA GLU A 259 -13.55 -19.14 -7.45
C GLU A 259 -13.18 -20.61 -7.21
N VAL A 260 -13.81 -21.22 -6.20
CA VAL A 260 -13.72 -22.66 -5.98
C VAL A 260 -14.64 -23.31 -7.01
N LEU A 261 -14.08 -24.06 -7.97
CA LEU A 261 -14.86 -24.96 -8.84
C LEU A 261 -15.38 -26.16 -8.04
#